data_AF-A0A330GFC4-F1
#
_entry.id   AF-A0A330GFC4-F1
#
_cell.length_a   1.000
_cell.length_b   1.000
_cell.length_c   1.000
_cell.angle_alpha   90.00
_cell.angle_beta   90.00
_cell.angle_gamma   90.00
#
_symmetry.space_group_name_H-M   'P 1'
#
loop_
_entity.id
_entity.type
_entity.pdbx_description
1 polymer ?
#
loop_
_entity_poly.entity_id
_entity_poly.type
_entity_poly.pdbx_seq_one_letter_code
_entity_poly.pdbx_strand_id
1 'polypeptide(L)'
;RAQSGRQQQVFTDTSSLNTVAGKRPQVKGRGGVIMAGIVTGALLTLLGTFVLSCFQQRSVVDDMLVSTQPLPALVTTATAENHLTELTASRPLILEKYRQKLETILAQSPVESMRAGFEMVSLLEDIYPGNTVTRAWYKQVEQLSSQGTVPGYEQAKEKLQLLMDELLNNERQHRTVTISYLKSAIYDIQRCLSETEPLSYQLTSIEQSLRKGQQPSRADLQKVDDQLKGIQARYLQALQTLKSTHIPDSYQDENK
;
A
#
# COMPACT_ATOMS: atom_id res chain seq x y z
N ARG A 1 -47.07 30.56 42.64
CA ARG A 1 -45.82 31.36 42.60
C ARG A 1 -45.22 31.14 41.20
N ALA A 2 -45.35 32.16 40.32
CA ALA A 2 -44.79 32.40 38.96
C ALA A 2 -44.67 31.19 37.98
N GLN A 3 -45.51 31.02 36.94
CA GLN A 3 -45.63 31.71 35.62
C GLN A 3 -44.34 31.69 34.77
N SER A 4 -44.31 30.93 33.66
CA SER A 4 -44.60 31.34 32.25
C SER A 4 -43.38 32.03 31.62
N GLY A 5 -42.88 31.76 30.41
CA GLY A 5 -43.34 31.07 29.21
C GLY A 5 -42.57 31.64 27.99
N ARG A 6 -42.78 31.05 26.80
CA ARG A 6 -42.44 31.55 25.44
C ARG A 6 -40.97 31.52 24.97
N GLN A 7 -40.66 30.84 23.85
CA GLN A 7 -40.83 31.25 22.42
C GLN A 7 -39.87 32.38 22.04
N GLN A 8 -39.25 32.52 20.86
CA GLN A 8 -39.44 32.11 19.45
C GLN A 8 -38.08 32.40 18.76
N GLN A 9 -37.61 31.63 17.76
CA GLN A 9 -37.63 31.95 16.30
C GLN A 9 -37.20 33.36 15.84
N VAL A 10 -36.67 33.37 14.60
CA VAL A 10 -36.53 34.48 13.61
C VAL A 10 -35.10 35.06 13.53
N PHE A 11 -34.32 34.71 12.50
CA PHE A 11 -34.14 35.41 11.20
C PHE A 11 -33.69 36.87 11.34
N THR A 12 -32.54 37.23 10.76
CA THR A 12 -32.43 38.22 9.66
C THR A 12 -30.98 38.54 9.30
N ASP A 13 -30.78 38.67 8.00
CA ASP A 13 -29.62 39.24 7.30
C ASP A 13 -29.16 40.59 7.87
N THR A 14 -27.86 40.85 7.76
CA THR A 14 -27.29 42.14 7.30
C THR A 14 -25.93 41.80 6.66
N SER A 15 -25.71 42.08 5.36
CA SER A 15 -25.21 43.36 4.83
C SER A 15 -24.04 43.92 5.67
N SER A 16 -22.94 44.42 5.15
CA SER A 16 -22.47 44.75 3.82
C SER A 16 -21.11 45.45 4.02
N LEU A 17 -20.30 45.53 2.97
CA LEU A 17 -19.38 46.64 2.65
C LEU A 17 -18.59 47.28 3.81
N ASN A 18 -17.29 46.96 3.91
CA ASN A 18 -16.32 47.95 4.38
C ASN A 18 -15.73 48.69 3.18
N THR A 19 -16.02 49.98 3.19
CA THR A 19 -15.56 51.04 2.30
C THR A 19 -14.17 51.50 2.76
N VAL A 20 -13.24 51.67 1.82
CA VAL A 20 -12.06 52.51 2.03
C VAL A 20 -12.10 53.60 0.98
N ALA A 21 -12.54 54.77 1.41
CA ALA A 21 -12.43 56.02 0.67
C ALA A 21 -11.20 56.78 1.15
N GLY A 22 -10.23 56.99 0.26
CA GLY A 22 -9.12 57.92 0.42
C GLY A 22 -8.91 58.69 -0.87
N LYS A 23 -9.18 60.00 -0.86
CA LYS A 23 -9.12 60.91 -2.01
C LYS A 23 -7.67 61.21 -2.45
N ARG A 24 -7.40 61.00 -3.75
CA ARG A 24 -6.82 61.90 -4.80
C ARG A 24 -6.02 63.15 -4.37
N PRO A 25 -4.99 63.59 -5.15
CA PRO A 25 -5.29 64.29 -6.40
C PRO A 25 -4.37 64.10 -7.63
N GLN A 26 -4.94 64.63 -8.72
CA GLN A 26 -4.56 64.79 -10.12
C GLN A 26 -3.08 64.90 -10.51
N VAL A 27 -2.77 64.34 -11.68
CA VAL A 27 -1.95 65.00 -12.71
C VAL A 27 -2.61 64.81 -14.09
N LYS A 28 -2.66 65.90 -14.85
CA LYS A 28 -3.25 66.08 -16.18
C LYS A 28 -2.12 66.04 -17.22
N GLY A 29 -2.27 65.25 -18.27
CA GLY A 29 -1.36 65.20 -19.41
C GLY A 29 -2.08 64.59 -20.61
N ARG A 30 -1.95 65.23 -21.77
CA ARG A 30 -2.89 65.25 -22.89
C ARG A 30 -2.16 64.75 -24.15
N GLY A 31 -2.81 63.93 -24.97
CA GLY A 31 -2.52 63.79 -26.40
C GLY A 31 -1.99 62.41 -26.84
N GLY A 32 -2.56 61.87 -27.91
CA GLY A 32 -1.98 60.75 -28.66
C GLY A 32 -3.01 59.88 -29.37
N VAL A 33 -3.00 59.90 -30.69
CA VAL A 33 -4.00 59.39 -31.63
C VAL A 33 -3.82 57.89 -31.97
N ILE A 34 -4.95 57.17 -31.99
CA ILE A 34 -5.41 56.05 -32.84
C ILE A 34 -4.40 55.35 -33.82
N MET A 35 -4.33 54.00 -33.68
CA MET A 35 -4.20 52.90 -34.66
C MET A 35 -2.86 52.40 -35.25
N ALA A 36 -2.83 51.06 -35.30
CA ALA A 36 -2.22 50.13 -36.26
C ALA A 36 -0.85 49.51 -35.94
N GLY A 37 -0.82 48.18 -35.87
CA GLY A 37 0.42 47.39 -35.89
C GLY A 37 0.26 45.98 -35.33
N ILE A 38 -0.34 45.07 -36.10
CA ILE A 38 -0.40 43.63 -35.85
C ILE A 38 1.03 43.08 -35.72
N VAL A 39 1.48 42.78 -34.50
CA VAL A 39 2.69 41.97 -34.22
C VAL A 39 2.38 40.82 -33.25
N THR A 40 1.12 40.63 -32.88
CA THR A 40 0.67 39.64 -31.87
C THR A 40 0.59 38.19 -32.37
N GLY A 41 0.99 37.91 -33.62
CA GLY A 41 0.89 36.59 -34.23
C GLY A 41 2.11 35.67 -34.04
N ALA A 42 3.31 36.22 -33.79
CA ALA A 42 4.54 35.42 -33.70
C ALA A 42 5.03 35.17 -32.26
N LEU A 43 4.55 35.94 -31.28
CA LEU A 43 4.92 35.74 -29.87
C LEU A 43 4.08 34.63 -29.20
N LEU A 44 2.85 34.41 -29.69
CA LEU A 44 1.97 33.33 -29.19
C LEU A 44 2.35 31.94 -29.72
N THR A 45 3.02 31.85 -30.88
CA THR A 45 3.50 30.56 -31.40
C THR A 45 4.78 30.11 -30.70
N LEU A 46 5.70 31.04 -30.36
CA LEU A 46 6.88 30.70 -29.56
C LEU A 46 6.54 30.34 -28.10
N LEU A 47 5.54 31.01 -27.50
CA LEU A 47 5.05 30.64 -26.16
C LEU A 47 4.32 29.28 -26.19
N GLY A 48 3.56 28.99 -27.25
CA GLY A 48 2.88 27.70 -27.44
C GLY A 48 3.83 26.52 -27.65
N THR A 49 4.94 26.73 -28.36
CA THR A 49 5.99 25.69 -28.51
C THR A 49 6.86 25.54 -27.25
N PHE A 50 7.03 26.59 -26.45
CA PHE A 50 7.78 26.53 -25.19
C PHE A 50 7.00 25.77 -24.10
N VAL A 51 5.67 25.90 -24.07
CA VAL A 51 4.81 25.13 -23.13
C VAL A 51 4.77 23.63 -23.47
N LEU A 52 4.96 23.25 -24.74
CA LEU A 52 5.06 21.83 -25.13
C LEU A 52 6.47 21.23 -24.92
N SER A 53 7.53 22.05 -24.91
CA SER A 53 8.90 21.54 -24.69
C SER A 53 9.31 21.47 -23.21
N CYS A 54 8.65 22.20 -22.32
CA CYS A 54 8.84 22.05 -20.86
C CYS A 54 8.20 20.78 -20.30
N PHE A 55 7.48 20.00 -21.14
CA PHE A 55 6.90 18.71 -20.76
C PHE A 55 7.88 17.53 -20.80
N GLN A 56 9.15 17.77 -21.13
CA GLN A 56 10.18 16.72 -21.22
C GLN A 56 11.38 16.94 -20.31
N GLN A 57 11.17 17.69 -19.23
CA GLN A 57 12.06 17.69 -18.08
C GLN A 57 11.21 17.54 -16.83
N ARG A 58 10.53 16.38 -16.70
CA ARG A 58 10.05 15.91 -15.40
C ARG A 58 11.26 15.91 -14.48
N SER A 59 11.27 16.82 -13.51
CA SER A 59 12.24 16.77 -12.43
C SER A 59 12.12 15.38 -11.80
N VAL A 60 13.22 14.64 -11.66
CA VAL A 60 13.22 13.32 -11.00
C VAL A 60 12.55 13.39 -9.62
N VAL A 61 12.58 14.57 -9.00
CA VAL A 61 11.90 14.88 -7.74
C VAL A 61 10.37 14.81 -7.89
N ASP A 62 9.79 15.28 -9.00
CA ASP A 62 8.35 15.22 -9.24
C ASP A 62 7.87 13.78 -9.48
N ASP A 63 8.66 12.96 -10.18
CA ASP A 63 8.37 11.52 -10.32
C ASP A 63 8.47 10.77 -8.99
N MET A 64 9.45 11.15 -8.15
CA MET A 64 9.60 10.62 -6.79
C MET A 64 8.42 11.02 -5.88
N LEU A 65 7.88 12.24 -6.05
CA LEU A 65 6.73 12.74 -5.29
C LEU A 65 5.38 12.19 -5.81
N VAL A 66 5.25 11.93 -7.13
CA VAL A 66 4.03 11.34 -7.72
C VAL A 66 3.75 9.93 -7.19
N SER A 67 4.80 9.15 -6.88
CA SER A 67 4.64 7.79 -6.33
C SER A 67 4.04 7.76 -4.91
N THR A 68 3.74 8.91 -4.31
CA THR A 68 3.13 9.03 -2.97
C THR A 68 1.63 9.33 -3.00
N GLN A 69 1.00 9.43 -4.19
CA GLN A 69 -0.42 9.80 -4.28
C GLN A 69 -1.36 8.68 -3.78
N PRO A 70 -2.37 9.03 -2.95
CA PRO A 70 -3.31 8.07 -2.38
C PRO A 70 -4.27 7.48 -3.43
N LEU A 71 -4.78 6.27 -3.16
CA LEU A 71 -5.86 5.65 -3.94
C LEU A 71 -7.03 6.64 -4.10
N PRO A 72 -7.72 6.67 -5.26
CA PRO A 72 -8.83 7.57 -5.50
C PRO A 72 -9.96 7.34 -4.49
N ALA A 73 -10.52 8.43 -3.97
CA ALA A 73 -11.61 8.40 -2.99
C ALA A 73 -12.86 7.72 -3.57
N LEU A 74 -13.43 6.77 -2.82
CA LEU A 74 -14.68 6.12 -3.19
C LEU A 74 -15.84 7.09 -3.04
N VAL A 75 -16.71 7.16 -4.06
CA VAL A 75 -17.97 7.92 -3.99
C VAL A 75 -18.93 7.15 -3.08
N THR A 76 -19.42 7.79 -2.02
CA THR A 76 -20.36 7.16 -1.08
C THR A 76 -21.73 6.93 -1.74
N THR A 77 -22.50 5.96 -1.24
CA THR A 77 -23.85 5.66 -1.73
C THR A 77 -24.79 6.86 -1.66
N ALA A 78 -24.69 7.67 -0.60
CA ALA A 78 -25.46 8.90 -0.43
C ALA A 78 -25.13 9.97 -1.50
N THR A 79 -23.86 10.06 -1.91
CA THR A 79 -23.45 10.95 -3.02
C THR A 79 -23.93 10.40 -4.37
N ALA A 80 -23.94 9.08 -4.56
CA ALA A 80 -24.42 8.46 -5.79
C ALA A 80 -25.95 8.63 -5.99
N GLU A 81 -26.74 8.55 -4.92
CA GLU A 81 -28.19 8.73 -4.96
C GLU A 81 -28.60 10.14 -5.43
N ASN A 82 -27.83 11.17 -5.05
CA ASN A 82 -28.09 12.56 -5.47
C ASN A 82 -27.77 12.82 -6.96
N HIS A 83 -27.01 11.95 -7.60
CA HIS A 83 -26.61 12.06 -9.02
C HIS A 83 -27.15 10.90 -9.88
N LEU A 84 -28.21 10.23 -9.42
CA LEU A 84 -28.74 9.01 -10.04
C LEU A 84 -29.07 9.17 -11.53
N THR A 85 -29.59 10.33 -11.94
CA THR A 85 -29.93 10.62 -13.34
C THR A 85 -28.69 10.67 -14.24
N GLU A 86 -27.61 11.29 -13.76
CA GLU A 86 -26.32 11.39 -14.45
C GLU A 86 -25.60 10.04 -14.50
N LEU A 87 -25.62 9.29 -13.39
CA LEU A 87 -25.10 7.93 -13.30
C LEU A 87 -25.86 6.94 -14.20
N THR A 88 -27.17 7.12 -14.36
CA THR A 88 -27.98 6.28 -15.25
C THR A 88 -27.71 6.58 -16.72
N ALA A 89 -27.54 7.86 -17.09
CA ALA A 89 -27.18 8.26 -18.44
C ALA A 89 -25.77 7.80 -18.85
N SER A 90 -24.82 7.80 -17.91
CA SER A 90 -23.44 7.35 -18.12
C SER A 90 -23.18 5.89 -17.74
N ARG A 91 -24.24 5.13 -17.37
CA ARG A 91 -24.16 3.73 -16.93
C ARG A 91 -23.26 2.82 -17.77
N PRO A 92 -23.39 2.73 -19.11
CA PRO A 92 -22.57 1.81 -19.89
C PRO A 92 -21.07 2.18 -19.83
N LEU A 93 -20.75 3.47 -19.80
CA LEU A 93 -19.38 3.96 -19.70
C LEU A 93 -18.80 3.69 -18.30
N ILE A 94 -19.58 3.93 -17.25
CA ILE A 94 -19.17 3.66 -15.86
C ILE A 94 -18.89 2.17 -15.67
N LEU A 95 -19.81 1.30 -16.10
CA LEU A 95 -19.65 -0.15 -15.96
C LEU A 95 -18.42 -0.65 -16.71
N GLU A 96 -18.16 -0.15 -17.92
CA GLU A 96 -16.97 -0.51 -18.68
C GLU A 96 -15.68 -0.04 -17.98
N LYS A 97 -15.66 1.19 -17.46
CA LYS A 97 -14.50 1.71 -16.71
C LYS A 97 -14.28 0.97 -15.40
N TYR A 98 -15.33 0.63 -14.67
CA TYR A 98 -15.24 -0.17 -13.46
C TYR A 98 -14.80 -1.60 -13.77
N ARG A 99 -15.30 -2.23 -14.84
CA ARG A 99 -14.84 -3.55 -15.31
C ARG A 99 -13.34 -3.52 -15.59
N GLN A 100 -12.88 -2.57 -16.41
CA GLN A 100 -11.45 -2.39 -16.71
C GLN A 100 -10.62 -2.17 -15.45
N LYS A 101 -11.11 -1.36 -14.51
CA LYS A 101 -10.40 -1.09 -13.24
C LYS A 101 -10.35 -2.31 -12.34
N LEU A 102 -11.45 -3.07 -12.21
CA LEU A 102 -11.51 -4.29 -11.43
C LEU A 102 -10.62 -5.38 -12.03
N GLU A 103 -10.60 -5.52 -13.36
CA GLU A 103 -9.66 -6.41 -14.06
C GLU A 103 -8.20 -6.01 -13.80
N THR A 104 -7.90 -4.70 -13.81
CA THR A 104 -6.57 -4.19 -13.48
C THR A 104 -6.19 -4.51 -12.03
N ILE A 105 -7.11 -4.33 -11.08
CA ILE A 105 -6.87 -4.62 -9.65
C ILE A 105 -6.62 -6.12 -9.45
N LEU A 106 -7.39 -6.99 -10.12
CA LEU A 106 -7.20 -8.44 -10.06
C LEU A 106 -5.89 -8.89 -10.71
N ALA A 107 -5.43 -8.18 -11.75
CA ALA A 107 -4.14 -8.43 -12.39
C ALA A 107 -2.94 -7.85 -11.60
N GLN A 108 -3.18 -6.92 -10.69
CA GLN A 108 -2.12 -6.27 -9.92
C GLN A 108 -1.55 -7.22 -8.85
N SER A 109 -0.22 -7.29 -8.77
CA SER A 109 0.44 -8.09 -7.75
C SER A 109 0.20 -7.51 -6.35
N PRO A 110 -0.15 -8.32 -5.34
CA PRO A 110 -0.35 -7.84 -3.96
C PRO A 110 0.93 -7.34 -3.30
N VAL A 111 2.10 -7.58 -3.90
CA VAL A 111 3.41 -7.14 -3.39
C VAL A 111 3.94 -5.88 -4.07
N GLU A 112 3.21 -5.31 -5.04
CA GLU A 112 3.73 -4.25 -5.91
C GLU A 112 4.11 -2.98 -5.14
N SER A 113 3.28 -2.54 -4.19
CA SER A 113 3.59 -1.37 -3.37
C SER A 113 4.86 -1.56 -2.53
N MET A 114 5.08 -2.78 -2.03
CA MET A 114 6.27 -3.08 -1.25
C MET A 114 7.52 -3.26 -2.13
N ARG A 115 7.34 -3.79 -3.35
CA ARG A 115 8.39 -3.82 -4.38
C ARG A 115 8.84 -2.42 -4.75
N ALA A 116 7.91 -1.50 -5.00
CA ALA A 116 8.23 -0.10 -5.27
C ALA A 116 9.04 0.53 -4.11
N GLY A 117 8.69 0.21 -2.86
CA GLY A 117 9.46 0.61 -1.68
C GLY A 117 10.92 0.14 -1.72
N PHE A 118 11.17 -1.12 -2.12
CA PHE A 118 12.52 -1.64 -2.31
C PHE A 118 13.30 -0.94 -3.43
N GLU A 119 12.65 -0.62 -4.55
CA GLU A 119 13.28 0.12 -5.66
C GLU A 119 13.65 1.55 -5.22
N MET A 120 12.78 2.21 -4.45
CA MET A 120 13.05 3.54 -3.90
C MET A 120 14.26 3.53 -2.97
N VAL A 121 14.34 2.57 -2.03
CA VAL A 121 15.50 2.53 -1.10
C VAL A 121 16.78 2.08 -1.79
N SER A 122 16.70 1.27 -2.85
CA SER A 122 17.85 0.93 -3.69
C SER A 122 18.39 2.19 -4.38
N LEU A 123 17.53 2.96 -5.02
CA LEU A 123 17.90 4.23 -5.65
C LEU A 123 18.47 5.22 -4.63
N LEU A 124 17.86 5.28 -3.44
CA LEU A 124 18.32 6.17 -2.36
C LEU A 124 19.68 5.76 -1.82
N GLU A 125 19.97 4.46 -1.74
CA GLU A 125 21.27 3.93 -1.34
C GLU A 125 22.35 4.23 -2.39
N ASP A 126 22.02 4.12 -3.69
CA ASP A 126 22.93 4.43 -4.79
C ASP A 126 23.33 5.93 -4.81
N ILE A 127 22.38 6.81 -4.49
CA ILE A 127 22.62 8.27 -4.45
C ILE A 127 23.25 8.71 -3.12
N TYR A 128 22.80 8.14 -2.00
CA TYR A 128 23.25 8.46 -0.64
C TYR A 128 23.62 7.19 0.14
N PRO A 129 24.84 6.65 -0.05
CA PRO A 129 25.28 5.44 0.63
C PRO A 129 25.25 5.57 2.17
N GLY A 130 24.74 4.56 2.86
CA GLY A 130 24.71 4.48 4.32
C GLY A 130 23.67 5.40 5.00
N ASN A 131 22.70 5.92 4.24
CA ASN A 131 21.68 6.81 4.79
C ASN A 131 20.82 6.11 5.86
N THR A 132 20.21 6.90 6.75
CA THR A 132 19.42 6.38 7.87
C THR A 132 18.05 5.85 7.45
N VAL A 133 17.49 6.36 6.35
CA VAL A 133 16.16 6.01 5.84
C VAL A 133 16.16 4.58 5.27
N THR A 134 17.11 4.27 4.41
CA THR A 134 17.31 2.93 3.84
C THR A 134 17.55 1.89 4.96
N ARG A 135 18.41 2.21 5.93
CA ARG A 135 18.66 1.32 7.09
C ARG A 135 17.41 1.09 7.94
N ALA A 136 16.65 2.14 8.22
CA ALA A 136 15.40 2.02 8.98
C ALA A 136 14.36 1.18 8.23
N TRP A 137 14.25 1.36 6.91
CA TRP A 137 13.36 0.56 6.05
C TRP A 137 13.72 -0.92 6.08
N TYR A 138 14.98 -1.28 5.80
CA TYR A 138 15.39 -2.70 5.82
C TYR A 138 15.19 -3.34 7.18
N LYS A 139 15.44 -2.63 8.28
CA LYS A 139 15.15 -3.12 9.63
C LYS A 139 13.66 -3.39 9.84
N GLN A 140 12.78 -2.49 9.37
CA GLN A 140 11.33 -2.66 9.48
C GLN A 140 10.85 -3.85 8.64
N VAL A 141 11.35 -3.99 7.42
CA VAL A 141 11.05 -5.11 6.53
C VAL A 141 11.48 -6.44 7.16
N GLU A 142 12.67 -6.51 7.78
CA GLU A 142 13.15 -7.71 8.45
C GLU A 142 12.29 -8.08 9.66
N GLN A 143 11.85 -7.09 10.43
CA GLN A 143 10.90 -7.32 11.52
C GLN A 143 9.55 -7.85 11.00
N LEU A 144 9.05 -7.31 9.88
CA LEU A 144 7.82 -7.82 9.25
C LEU A 144 8.02 -9.23 8.71
N SER A 145 9.13 -9.49 8.01
CA SER A 145 9.42 -10.78 7.40
C SER A 145 9.46 -11.90 8.46
N SER A 146 10.01 -11.62 9.65
CA SER A 146 10.01 -12.57 10.77
C SER A 146 8.60 -13.03 11.18
N GLN A 147 7.58 -12.17 11.05
CA GLN A 147 6.17 -12.49 11.37
C GLN A 147 5.51 -13.40 10.34
N GLY A 148 6.07 -13.45 9.12
CA GLY A 148 5.65 -14.37 8.07
C GLY A 148 6.31 -15.75 8.16
N THR A 149 7.15 -16.01 9.18
CA THR A 149 7.77 -17.32 9.38
C THR A 149 6.83 -18.27 10.12
N VAL A 150 6.91 -19.57 9.82
CA VAL A 150 6.14 -20.62 10.49
C VAL A 150 7.11 -21.71 10.94
N PRO A 151 8.04 -21.40 11.87
CA PRO A 151 9.14 -22.29 12.23
C PRO A 151 8.64 -23.64 12.78
N GLY A 152 7.53 -23.62 13.52
CA GLY A 152 6.90 -24.83 14.06
C GLY A 152 6.47 -25.83 12.97
N TYR A 153 6.07 -25.36 11.78
CA TYR A 153 5.67 -26.24 10.68
C TYR A 153 6.88 -26.95 10.05
N GLU A 154 7.99 -26.25 9.84
CA GLU A 154 9.23 -26.84 9.32
C GLU A 154 9.80 -27.86 10.31
N GLN A 155 9.86 -27.51 11.60
CA GLN A 155 10.31 -28.41 12.67
C GLN A 155 9.42 -29.65 12.79
N ALA A 156 8.10 -29.48 12.66
CA ALA A 156 7.17 -30.61 12.68
C ALA A 156 7.40 -31.57 11.50
N LYS A 157 7.66 -31.03 10.31
CA LYS A 157 8.02 -31.85 9.13
C LYS A 157 9.31 -32.62 9.35
N GLU A 158 10.33 -31.98 9.89
CA GLU A 158 11.61 -32.62 10.20
C GLU A 158 11.44 -33.74 11.24
N LYS A 159 10.74 -33.47 12.35
CA LYS A 159 10.44 -34.47 13.39
C LYS A 159 9.64 -35.64 12.86
N LEU A 160 8.66 -35.39 11.98
CA LEU A 160 7.89 -36.45 11.34
C LEU A 160 8.78 -37.33 10.46
N GLN A 161 9.72 -36.74 9.72
CA GLN A 161 10.67 -37.48 8.89
C GLN A 161 11.62 -38.32 9.75
N LEU A 162 12.18 -37.75 10.82
CA LEU A 162 13.01 -38.48 11.77
C LEU A 162 12.27 -39.67 12.39
N LEU A 163 11.00 -39.47 12.78
CA LEU A 163 10.16 -40.56 13.29
C LEU A 163 9.97 -41.66 12.25
N MET A 164 9.71 -41.30 10.98
CA MET A 164 9.55 -42.27 9.90
C MET A 164 10.84 -43.07 9.67
N ASP A 165 11.99 -42.39 9.61
CA ASP A 165 13.29 -43.03 9.41
C ASP A 165 13.63 -44.00 10.55
N GLU A 166 13.30 -43.63 11.78
CA GLU A 166 13.48 -44.51 12.94
C GLU A 166 12.55 -45.72 12.91
N LEU A 167 11.29 -45.56 12.53
CA LEU A 167 10.35 -46.67 12.38
C LEU A 167 10.85 -47.66 11.32
N LEU A 168 11.28 -47.16 10.16
CA LEU A 168 11.85 -47.99 9.08
C LEU A 168 13.14 -48.69 9.52
N ASN A 169 14.01 -48.00 10.28
CA ASN A 169 15.23 -48.60 10.79
C ASN A 169 14.95 -49.70 11.83
N ASN A 170 13.98 -49.49 12.73
CA ASN A 170 13.57 -50.52 13.69
C ASN A 170 12.94 -51.72 12.97
N GLU A 171 12.12 -51.49 11.95
CA GLU A 171 11.54 -52.56 11.12
C GLU A 171 12.64 -53.40 10.45
N ARG A 172 13.63 -52.76 9.81
CA ARG A 172 14.79 -53.45 9.18
C ARG A 172 15.60 -54.26 10.19
N GLN A 173 15.67 -53.80 11.43
CA GLN A 173 16.40 -54.48 12.51
C GLN A 173 15.52 -55.47 13.28
N HIS A 174 14.28 -55.71 12.84
CA HIS A 174 13.27 -56.52 13.54
C HIS A 174 13.06 -56.11 15.01
N ARG A 175 13.25 -54.83 15.32
CA ARG A 175 13.04 -54.24 16.64
C ARG A 175 11.62 -53.68 16.75
N THR A 176 11.05 -53.80 17.93
CA THR A 176 9.74 -53.21 18.24
C THR A 176 9.90 -51.83 18.84
N VAL A 177 8.96 -50.94 18.51
CA VAL A 177 8.88 -49.60 19.10
C VAL A 177 7.77 -49.58 20.13
N THR A 178 8.00 -48.92 21.27
CA THR A 178 6.99 -48.86 22.33
C THR A 178 5.90 -47.86 22.01
N ILE A 179 4.68 -48.14 22.45
CA ILE A 179 3.54 -47.21 22.32
C ILE A 179 3.85 -45.87 23.02
N SER A 180 4.54 -45.91 24.17
CA SER A 180 4.95 -44.71 24.91
C SER A 180 5.91 -43.83 24.11
N TYR A 181 6.82 -44.44 23.33
CA TYR A 181 7.70 -43.71 22.43
C TYR A 181 6.91 -43.00 21.33
N LEU A 182 6.05 -43.73 20.59
CA LEU A 182 5.22 -43.12 19.55
C LEU A 182 4.36 -41.97 20.08
N LYS A 183 3.74 -42.14 21.26
CA LYS A 183 2.95 -41.08 21.89
C LYS A 183 3.78 -39.82 22.14
N SER A 184 5.01 -39.98 22.61
CA SER A 184 5.91 -38.86 22.89
C SER A 184 6.32 -38.15 21.61
N ALA A 185 6.73 -38.91 20.58
CA ALA A 185 7.12 -38.35 19.29
C ALA A 185 5.95 -37.61 18.60
N ILE A 186 4.74 -38.19 18.63
CA ILE A 186 3.53 -37.54 18.09
C ILE A 186 3.20 -36.27 18.87
N TYR A 187 3.32 -36.29 20.21
CA TYR A 187 3.08 -35.12 21.04
C TYR A 187 4.06 -33.98 20.71
N ASP A 188 5.35 -34.29 20.52
CA ASP A 188 6.35 -33.30 20.14
C ASP A 188 6.07 -32.69 18.76
N ILE A 189 5.63 -33.49 17.78
CA ILE A 189 5.21 -33.00 16.46
C ILE A 189 4.00 -32.08 16.59
N GLN A 190 2.98 -32.48 17.36
CA GLN A 190 1.79 -31.66 17.60
C GLN A 190 2.14 -30.34 18.29
N ARG A 191 3.06 -30.37 19.25
CA ARG A 191 3.56 -29.18 19.92
C ARG A 191 4.21 -28.22 18.93
N CYS A 192 5.11 -28.69 18.07
CA CYS A 192 5.72 -27.85 17.02
C CYS A 192 4.65 -27.24 16.10
N LEU A 193 3.65 -28.00 15.67
CA LEU A 193 2.55 -27.47 14.84
C LEU A 193 1.71 -26.40 15.56
N SER A 194 1.64 -26.44 16.89
CA SER A 194 0.90 -25.47 17.70
C SER A 194 1.66 -24.17 18.00
N GLU A 195 2.99 -24.15 17.80
CA GLU A 195 3.83 -22.97 18.11
C GLU A 195 3.52 -21.78 17.19
N THR A 196 3.15 -22.03 15.94
CA THR A 196 2.74 -20.96 15.01
C THR A 196 1.62 -21.47 14.12
N GLU A 197 0.41 -20.99 14.39
CA GLU A 197 -0.75 -21.31 13.56
C GLU A 197 -0.55 -20.70 12.15
N PRO A 198 -0.60 -21.51 11.08
CA PRO A 198 -0.47 -20.99 9.72
C PRO A 198 -1.61 -20.03 9.38
N LEU A 199 -1.32 -19.03 8.55
CA LEU A 199 -2.26 -17.97 8.15
C LEU A 199 -3.60 -18.53 7.61
N SER A 200 -3.56 -19.62 6.85
CA SER A 200 -4.76 -20.27 6.30
C SER A 200 -5.70 -20.81 7.38
N TYR A 201 -5.17 -21.35 8.47
CA TYR A 201 -5.98 -21.84 9.60
C TYR A 201 -6.56 -20.67 10.39
N GLN A 202 -5.80 -19.59 10.59
CA GLN A 202 -6.30 -18.37 11.24
C GLN A 202 -7.46 -17.76 10.45
N LEU A 203 -7.35 -17.67 9.12
CA LEU A 203 -8.44 -17.23 8.25
C LEU A 203 -9.67 -18.13 8.37
N THR A 204 -9.46 -19.46 8.35
CA THR A 204 -10.55 -20.43 8.52
C THR A 204 -11.28 -20.24 9.85
N SER A 205 -10.55 -19.96 10.95
CA SER A 205 -11.13 -19.70 12.27
C SER A 205 -12.00 -18.42 12.28
N ILE A 206 -11.53 -17.36 11.62
CA ILE A 206 -12.28 -16.11 11.46
C ILE A 206 -13.56 -16.35 10.63
N GLU A 207 -13.46 -17.07 9.51
CA GLU A 207 -14.61 -17.41 8.67
C GLU A 207 -15.66 -18.22 9.45
N GLN A 208 -15.23 -19.17 10.27
CA GLN A 208 -16.15 -19.95 11.12
C GLN A 208 -16.84 -19.08 12.17
N SER A 209 -16.12 -18.12 12.76
CA SER A 209 -16.71 -17.17 13.73
C SER A 209 -17.76 -16.28 13.05
N LEU A 210 -17.45 -15.76 11.87
CA LEU A 210 -18.39 -14.96 11.07
C LEU A 210 -19.66 -15.76 10.71
N ARG A 211 -19.51 -17.03 10.31
CA ARG A 211 -20.66 -17.92 10.02
C ARG A 211 -21.55 -18.17 11.23
N LYS A 212 -21.01 -18.09 12.45
CA LYS A 212 -21.74 -18.21 13.72
C LYS A 212 -22.34 -16.88 14.19
N GLY A 213 -22.24 -15.81 13.40
CA GLY A 213 -22.69 -14.47 13.77
C GLY A 213 -21.80 -13.78 14.79
N GLN A 214 -20.59 -14.29 15.02
CA GLN A 214 -19.61 -13.68 15.91
C GLN A 214 -18.69 -12.75 15.11
N GLN A 215 -18.48 -11.54 15.60
CA GLN A 215 -17.55 -10.61 14.99
C GLN A 215 -16.12 -10.94 15.45
N PRO A 216 -15.15 -11.12 14.54
CA PRO A 216 -13.76 -11.34 14.91
C PRO A 216 -13.21 -10.14 15.66
N SER A 217 -12.28 -10.37 16.60
CA SER A 217 -11.63 -9.28 17.31
C SER A 217 -10.78 -8.45 16.35
N ARG A 218 -10.65 -7.16 16.62
CA ARG A 218 -9.71 -6.29 15.89
C ARG A 218 -8.28 -6.82 15.97
N ALA A 219 -7.90 -7.43 17.09
CA ALA A 219 -6.59 -8.03 17.27
C ALA A 219 -6.36 -9.22 16.32
N ASP A 220 -7.39 -10.05 16.10
CA ASP A 220 -7.30 -11.22 15.21
C ASP A 220 -7.11 -10.78 13.75
N LEU A 221 -7.87 -9.77 13.32
CA LEU A 221 -7.74 -9.19 11.98
C LEU A 221 -6.36 -8.55 11.78
N GLN A 222 -5.84 -7.85 12.79
CA GLN A 222 -4.53 -7.23 12.71
C GLN A 222 -3.41 -8.28 12.67
N LYS A 223 -3.52 -9.37 13.44
CA LYS A 223 -2.58 -10.49 13.37
C LYS A 223 -2.52 -11.10 11.96
N VAL A 224 -3.66 -11.28 11.32
CA VAL A 224 -3.74 -11.77 9.92
C VAL A 224 -3.08 -10.80 8.94
N ASP A 225 -3.35 -9.50 9.07
CA ASP A 225 -2.74 -8.46 8.22
C ASP A 225 -1.22 -8.41 8.40
N ASP A 226 -0.74 -8.47 9.64
CA ASP A 226 0.69 -8.47 9.97
C ASP A 226 1.40 -9.72 9.42
N GLN A 227 0.80 -10.91 9.56
CA GLN A 227 1.33 -12.14 8.97
C GLN A 227 1.33 -12.10 7.44
N LEU A 228 0.28 -11.55 6.81
CA LEU A 228 0.22 -11.39 5.36
C LEU A 228 1.34 -10.47 4.86
N LYS A 229 1.53 -9.31 5.50
CA LYS A 229 2.64 -8.39 5.23
C LYS A 229 3.99 -9.07 5.42
N GLY A 230 4.13 -9.89 6.46
CA GLY A 230 5.34 -10.65 6.71
C GLY A 230 5.66 -11.65 5.59
N ILE A 231 4.66 -12.40 5.12
CA ILE A 231 4.83 -13.33 3.98
C ILE A 231 5.19 -12.56 2.70
N GLN A 232 4.54 -11.42 2.44
CA GLN A 232 4.85 -10.57 1.30
C GLN A 232 6.29 -10.04 1.35
N ALA A 233 6.75 -9.59 2.53
CA ALA A 233 8.13 -9.13 2.74
C ALA A 233 9.14 -10.26 2.50
N ARG A 234 8.90 -11.46 3.07
CA ARG A 234 9.74 -12.65 2.85
C ARG A 234 9.82 -13.03 1.38
N TYR A 235 8.70 -13.01 0.66
CA TYR A 235 8.67 -13.33 -0.76
C TYR A 235 9.55 -12.38 -1.57
N LEU A 236 9.48 -11.07 -1.31
CA LEU A 236 10.31 -10.09 -1.99
C LEU A 236 11.79 -10.21 -1.63
N GLN A 237 12.12 -10.47 -0.36
CA GLN A 237 13.51 -10.75 0.06
C GLN A 237 14.07 -11.98 -0.66
N ALA A 238 13.28 -13.05 -0.80
CA ALA A 238 13.68 -14.24 -1.56
C ALA A 238 13.90 -13.94 -3.05
N LEU A 239 13.11 -13.08 -3.66
CA LEU A 239 13.35 -12.63 -5.04
C LEU A 239 14.64 -11.79 -5.16
N GLN A 240 14.95 -10.98 -4.16
CA GLN A 240 16.18 -10.18 -4.14
C GLN A 240 17.42 -11.06 -4.02
N THR A 241 17.42 -12.06 -3.13
CA THR A 241 18.55 -12.99 -3.00
C THR A 241 18.79 -13.75 -4.31
N LEU A 242 17.73 -14.14 -5.03
CA LEU A 242 17.85 -14.73 -6.37
C LEU A 242 18.51 -13.77 -7.38
N LYS A 243 18.19 -12.48 -7.34
CA LYS A 243 18.79 -11.45 -8.20
C LYS A 243 20.28 -11.25 -7.88
N SER A 244 20.66 -11.20 -6.61
CA SER A 244 22.04 -11.03 -6.15
C SER A 244 22.93 -12.25 -6.47
N THR A 245 22.35 -13.46 -6.45
CA THR A 245 23.07 -14.71 -6.74
C THR A 245 23.34 -14.90 -8.24
N HIS A 246 22.73 -14.09 -9.11
CA HIS A 246 22.97 -14.14 -10.56
C HIS A 246 23.98 -13.08 -11.07
N ILE A 247 24.72 -12.43 -10.17
CA ILE A 247 25.92 -11.69 -10.52
C ILE A 247 27.08 -12.71 -10.47
N PRO A 248 27.67 -13.12 -11.61
CA PRO A 248 28.74 -14.10 -11.60
C PRO A 248 29.93 -13.56 -10.80
N ASP A 249 30.54 -14.45 -9.99
CA ASP A 249 31.73 -14.30 -9.16
C ASP A 249 32.99 -13.87 -9.94
N SER A 250 32.94 -12.75 -10.66
CA SER A 250 34.05 -12.21 -11.45
C SER A 250 34.75 -11.01 -10.81
N TYR A 251 34.49 -10.74 -9.52
CA TYR A 251 35.25 -9.74 -8.75
C TYR A 251 35.58 -10.22 -7.33
N GLN A 252 35.99 -11.49 -7.19
CA GLN A 252 36.76 -11.96 -6.03
C GLN A 252 38.14 -12.44 -6.47
N ASP A 253 38.94 -11.59 -7.12
CA ASP A 253 40.41 -11.71 -7.02
C ASP A 253 41.12 -10.43 -7.46
N GLU A 254 41.19 -9.41 -6.60
CA GLU A 254 42.40 -8.60 -6.53
C GLU A 254 42.46 -7.77 -5.24
N ASN A 255 42.99 -8.41 -4.20
CA ASN A 255 43.90 -7.74 -3.26
C ASN A 255 44.79 -8.80 -2.61
N LYS A 256 45.92 -9.03 -3.26
CA LYS A 256 47.13 -9.59 -2.69
C LYS A 256 48.27 -8.60 -2.92
#